data_AF-A0A9W8VDI2-F1
#
_entry.id   AF-A0A9W8VDI2-F1
#
_cell.length_a   1.000
_cell.length_b   1.000
_cell.length_c   1.000
_cell.angle_alpha   90.00
_cell.angle_beta   90.00
_cell.angle_gamma   90.00
#
_symmetry.space_group_name_H-M   'P 1'
#
loop_
_entity.id
_entity.type
_entity.pdbx_description
1 polymer ?
#
loop_
_entity_poly.entity_id
_entity_poly.type
_entity_poly.pdbx_seq_one_letter_code
_entity_poly.pdbx_strand_id
1 'polypeptide(L)'
;MSAHFQPSERAQAASQQGPAWALMQKVKTLPKYHPEKVPHGVVNLSGALNSLMEHWMAFRIGQEMFPMSECLSYGPLTGSEDLLNAAAGLFNRFFNPSEPVRAQNILAANGVTSLMDMMAWTLCDPGDGVLYPTPNFYMLDYNMTARAGLKTIPVSTTGLTDPFEHERLIKAYIAVCFSSVTLQIHKVDAPLVERLRV
;
A
#
# COMPACT_ATOMS: atom_id res chain seq x y z
N MET A 1 -9.46 41.11 -9.60
CA MET A 1 -8.17 40.40 -9.76
C MET A 1 -8.29 39.06 -9.04
N SER A 2 -8.26 37.95 -9.78
CA SER A 2 -8.20 36.61 -9.18
C SER A 2 -6.78 36.40 -8.66
N ALA A 3 -6.58 36.39 -7.35
CA ALA A 3 -5.30 36.00 -6.77
C ALA A 3 -5.05 34.51 -7.10
N HIS A 4 -4.03 34.24 -7.92
CA HIS A 4 -3.58 32.87 -8.17
C HIS A 4 -2.83 32.36 -6.94
N PHE A 5 -3.49 31.57 -6.11
CA PHE A 5 -2.85 30.84 -5.02
C PHE A 5 -2.13 29.62 -5.59
N GLN A 6 -0.80 29.62 -5.55
CA GLN A 6 0.00 28.48 -5.97
C GLN A 6 -0.06 27.36 -4.92
N PRO A 7 -0.02 26.08 -5.32
CA PRO A 7 0.15 24.97 -4.37
C PRO A 7 1.46 25.13 -3.59
N SER A 8 1.55 24.55 -2.38
CA SER A 8 2.81 24.49 -1.64
C SER A 8 3.91 23.79 -2.44
N GLU A 9 5.18 24.12 -2.19
CA GLU A 9 6.33 23.52 -2.88
C GLU A 9 6.32 21.98 -2.87
N ARG A 10 5.99 21.36 -1.72
CA ARG A 10 5.83 19.90 -1.59
C ARG A 10 4.74 19.32 -2.50
N ALA A 11 3.64 20.04 -2.69
CA ALA A 11 2.55 19.61 -3.57
C ALA A 11 2.96 19.74 -5.05
N GLN A 12 3.74 20.77 -5.39
CA GLN A 12 4.31 20.93 -6.73
C GLN A 12 5.34 19.82 -7.01
N ALA A 13 6.23 19.52 -6.05
CA ALA A 13 7.20 18.43 -6.17
C ALA A 13 6.51 17.06 -6.36
N ALA A 14 5.46 16.79 -5.59
CA ALA A 14 4.66 15.55 -5.71
C ALA A 14 3.88 15.42 -7.03
N SER A 15 3.79 16.49 -7.82
CA SER A 15 3.15 16.47 -9.15
C SER A 15 4.08 15.97 -10.25
N GLN A 16 5.39 15.85 -9.98
CA GLN A 16 6.35 15.30 -10.93
C GLN A 16 6.29 13.76 -10.92
N GLN A 17 5.42 13.23 -11.76
CA GLN A 17 5.20 11.80 -11.88
C GLN A 17 6.19 11.20 -12.89
N GLY A 18 7.02 10.24 -12.45
CA GLY A 18 8.15 9.70 -13.21
C GLY A 18 7.80 8.93 -14.51
N PRO A 19 8.78 8.26 -15.13
CA PRO A 19 8.63 7.66 -16.47
C PRO A 19 7.53 6.59 -16.56
N ALA A 20 7.30 5.82 -15.49
CA ALA A 20 6.21 4.85 -15.42
C ALA A 20 4.83 5.51 -15.58
N TRP A 21 4.62 6.67 -14.95
CA TRP A 21 3.39 7.43 -15.11
C TRP A 21 3.22 7.96 -16.53
N ALA A 22 4.28 8.54 -17.11
CA ALA A 22 4.26 9.02 -18.49
C ALA A 22 3.87 7.90 -19.47
N LEU A 23 4.43 6.69 -19.27
CA LEU A 23 4.07 5.51 -20.06
C LEU A 23 2.60 5.13 -19.86
N MET A 24 2.11 5.05 -18.63
CA MET A 24 0.70 4.74 -18.35
C MET A 24 -0.25 5.76 -18.99
N GLN A 25 0.09 7.04 -18.96
CA GLN A 25 -0.71 8.09 -19.62
C GLN A 25 -0.69 7.93 -21.14
N LYS A 26 0.46 7.62 -21.74
CA LYS A 26 0.57 7.31 -23.16
C LYS A 26 -0.26 6.08 -23.55
N VAL A 27 -0.22 5.01 -22.76
CA VAL A 27 -1.01 3.78 -23.03
C VAL A 27 -2.51 4.05 -22.93
N LYS A 28 -2.95 4.92 -22.01
CA LYS A 28 -4.37 5.29 -21.88
C LYS A 28 -4.96 5.96 -23.12
N THR A 29 -4.15 6.64 -23.93
CA THR A 29 -4.63 7.30 -25.16
C THR A 29 -4.69 6.38 -26.37
N LEU A 30 -4.11 5.17 -26.28
CA LEU A 30 -4.15 4.21 -27.37
C LEU A 30 -5.54 3.58 -27.51
N PRO A 31 -5.96 3.22 -28.73
CA PRO A 31 -7.23 2.55 -28.95
C PRO A 31 -7.24 1.20 -28.23
N LYS A 32 -8.22 0.99 -27.35
CA LYS A 32 -8.37 -0.24 -26.58
C LYS A 32 -8.96 -1.35 -27.45
N TYR A 33 -8.53 -2.58 -27.22
CA TYR A 33 -9.08 -3.74 -27.90
C TYR A 33 -10.59 -3.83 -27.71
N HIS A 34 -11.30 -4.11 -28.81
CA HIS A 34 -12.69 -4.53 -28.82
C HIS A 34 -12.86 -5.56 -29.93
N PRO A 35 -13.50 -6.73 -29.69
CA PRO A 35 -13.51 -7.83 -30.65
C PRO A 35 -14.07 -7.44 -32.03
N GLU A 36 -15.13 -6.62 -32.06
CA GLU A 36 -15.76 -6.18 -33.32
C GLU A 36 -15.28 -4.80 -33.81
N LYS A 37 -15.29 -3.79 -32.94
CA LYS A 37 -15.04 -2.38 -33.31
C LYS A 37 -13.56 -2.04 -33.50
N VAL A 38 -12.68 -2.67 -32.73
CA VAL A 38 -11.24 -2.35 -32.68
C VAL A 38 -10.44 -3.64 -32.44
N PRO A 39 -10.47 -4.61 -33.37
CA PRO A 39 -9.84 -5.92 -33.18
C PRO A 39 -8.31 -5.84 -33.07
N HIS A 40 -7.70 -4.75 -33.54
CA HIS A 40 -6.26 -4.46 -33.44
C HIS A 40 -5.89 -3.51 -32.29
N GLY A 41 -6.85 -3.19 -31.42
CA GLY A 41 -6.60 -2.32 -30.28
C GLY A 41 -5.71 -2.99 -29.22
N VAL A 42 -5.17 -2.18 -28.31
CA VAL A 42 -4.31 -2.64 -27.22
C VAL A 42 -5.12 -3.40 -26.19
N VAL A 43 -4.69 -4.62 -25.87
CA VAL A 43 -5.18 -5.38 -24.71
C VAL A 43 -4.44 -4.90 -23.47
N ASN A 44 -5.18 -4.33 -22.50
CA ASN A 44 -4.57 -3.81 -21.28
C ASN A 44 -4.41 -4.92 -20.23
N LEU A 45 -3.17 -5.35 -20.00
CA LEU A 45 -2.81 -6.34 -18.96
C LEU A 45 -2.02 -5.73 -17.79
N SER A 46 -1.97 -4.39 -17.70
CA SER A 46 -1.16 -3.70 -16.68
C SER A 46 -1.84 -3.48 -15.33
N GLY A 47 -3.17 -3.60 -15.27
CA GLY A 47 -3.94 -3.35 -14.06
C GLY A 47 -4.08 -4.60 -13.18
N ALA A 48 -3.78 -4.47 -11.89
CA ALA A 48 -4.09 -5.48 -10.88
C ALA A 48 -5.56 -5.35 -10.42
N LEU A 49 -6.51 -5.73 -11.27
CA LEU A 49 -7.94 -5.66 -11.02
C LEU A 49 -8.55 -7.06 -11.03
N ASN A 50 -9.43 -7.34 -10.07
CA ASN A 50 -10.19 -8.59 -10.02
C ASN A 50 -11.67 -8.32 -10.35
N SER A 51 -12.02 -8.42 -11.64
CA SER A 51 -13.41 -8.31 -12.11
C SER A 51 -14.20 -9.61 -12.03
N LEU A 52 -13.57 -10.73 -11.64
CA LEU A 52 -14.22 -12.04 -11.62
C LEU A 52 -15.37 -12.11 -10.59
N MET A 53 -15.35 -11.22 -9.60
CA MET A 53 -16.35 -11.20 -8.52
C MET A 53 -17.47 -10.19 -8.73
N GLU A 54 -17.49 -9.44 -9.83
CA GLU A 54 -18.42 -8.34 -10.05
C GLU A 54 -19.89 -8.77 -9.94
N HIS A 55 -20.27 -9.85 -10.63
CA HIS A 55 -21.65 -10.37 -10.59
C HIS A 55 -22.08 -10.82 -9.18
N TRP A 56 -21.18 -11.49 -8.46
CA TRP A 56 -21.48 -11.96 -7.12
C TRP A 56 -21.64 -10.79 -6.14
N MET A 57 -20.79 -9.77 -6.24
CA MET A 57 -20.90 -8.56 -5.42
C MET A 57 -22.21 -7.82 -5.70
N ALA A 58 -22.56 -7.62 -6.97
CA ALA A 58 -23.80 -6.97 -7.37
C ALA A 58 -25.04 -7.73 -6.83
N PHE A 59 -25.03 -9.05 -6.95
CA PHE A 59 -26.08 -9.90 -6.40
C PHE A 59 -26.19 -9.76 -4.88
N ARG A 60 -25.07 -9.82 -4.15
CA ARG A 60 -25.07 -9.74 -2.68
C ARG A 60 -25.53 -8.38 -2.17
N ILE A 61 -25.03 -7.29 -2.74
CA ILE A 61 -25.43 -5.93 -2.37
C ILE A 61 -26.91 -5.70 -2.69
N GLY A 62 -27.42 -6.25 -3.79
CA GLY A 62 -28.83 -6.14 -4.18
C GLY A 62 -29.82 -6.89 -3.28
N GLN A 63 -29.34 -7.83 -2.44
CA GLN A 63 -30.19 -8.56 -1.49
C GLN A 63 -30.27 -7.90 -0.11
N GLU A 64 -29.37 -6.99 0.22
CA GLU A 64 -29.30 -6.37 1.53
C GLU A 64 -30.05 -5.04 1.55
N MET A 65 -30.98 -4.90 2.49
CA MET A 65 -31.56 -3.60 2.82
C MET A 65 -30.66 -2.91 3.83
N PHE A 66 -29.96 -1.86 3.40
CA PHE A 66 -29.18 -1.05 4.31
C PHE A 66 -30.08 -0.10 5.10
N PRO A 67 -29.95 -0.02 6.44
CA PRO A 67 -30.65 0.97 7.24
C PRO A 67 -30.10 2.36 6.92
N MET A 68 -30.67 3.01 5.91
CA MET A 68 -30.17 4.29 5.36
C MET A 68 -29.98 5.37 6.43
N SER A 69 -30.82 5.42 7.47
CA SER A 69 -30.67 6.35 8.58
C SER A 69 -29.35 6.16 9.35
N GLU A 70 -28.92 4.92 9.53
CA GLU A 70 -27.65 4.59 10.19
C GLU A 70 -26.47 4.86 9.25
N CYS A 71 -26.59 4.50 7.96
CA CYS A 71 -25.55 4.73 6.96
C CYS A 71 -25.27 6.23 6.70
N LEU A 72 -26.25 7.09 6.90
CA LEU A 72 -26.12 8.55 6.73
C LEU A 72 -25.65 9.27 8.00
N SER A 73 -25.49 8.54 9.12
CA SER A 73 -25.06 9.10 10.39
C SER A 73 -23.53 9.06 10.55
N TYR A 74 -23.00 9.88 11.46
CA TYR A 74 -21.59 9.80 11.82
C TYR A 74 -21.30 8.49 12.57
N GLY A 75 -20.30 7.75 12.08
CA GLY A 75 -19.80 6.54 12.72
C GLY A 75 -18.51 6.77 13.53
N PRO A 76 -17.98 5.71 14.18
CA PRO A 76 -16.70 5.78 14.87
C PRO A 76 -15.55 6.08 13.91
N LEU A 77 -14.54 6.82 14.39
CA LEU A 77 -13.38 7.25 13.59
C LEU A 77 -12.55 6.08 13.03
N THR A 78 -12.60 4.93 13.69
CA THR A 78 -11.81 3.74 13.35
C THR A 78 -12.58 2.70 12.54
N GLY A 79 -13.88 2.94 12.28
CA GLY A 79 -14.81 1.97 11.69
C GLY A 79 -15.85 1.45 12.68
N SER A 80 -17.00 0.98 12.17
CA SER A 80 -18.04 0.37 13.00
C SER A 80 -17.59 -0.97 13.57
N GLU A 81 -18.12 -1.34 14.74
CA GLU A 81 -17.80 -2.62 15.37
C GLU A 81 -18.10 -3.82 14.46
N ASP A 82 -19.23 -3.80 13.75
CA ASP A 82 -19.60 -4.84 12.78
C ASP A 82 -18.57 -4.99 11.66
N LEU A 83 -18.07 -3.88 11.11
CA LEU A 83 -17.04 -3.88 10.07
C LEU A 83 -15.73 -4.49 10.60
N LEU A 84 -15.31 -4.07 11.79
CA LEU A 84 -14.05 -4.53 12.39
C LEU A 84 -14.12 -6.02 12.78
N ASN A 85 -15.25 -6.48 13.31
CA ASN A 85 -15.48 -7.89 13.61
C ASN A 85 -15.54 -8.75 12.34
N ALA A 86 -16.21 -8.28 11.28
CA ALA A 86 -16.26 -8.98 10.01
C ALA A 86 -14.87 -9.08 9.37
N ALA A 87 -14.08 -8.00 9.41
CA ALA A 87 -12.70 -7.99 8.93
C ALA A 87 -11.82 -8.97 9.71
N ALA A 88 -11.90 -8.96 11.05
CA ALA A 88 -11.19 -9.92 11.89
C ALA A 88 -11.58 -11.38 11.55
N GLY A 89 -12.88 -11.65 11.36
CA GLY A 89 -13.39 -12.94 10.93
C GLY A 89 -12.84 -13.39 9.57
N LEU A 90 -12.72 -12.46 8.60
CA LEU A 90 -12.11 -12.73 7.30
C LEU A 90 -10.65 -13.19 7.45
N PHE A 91 -9.85 -12.45 8.22
CA PHE A 91 -8.44 -12.80 8.45
C PHE A 91 -8.29 -14.15 9.15
N ASN A 92 -9.03 -14.37 10.24
CA ASN A 92 -8.99 -15.62 10.99
C ASN A 92 -9.45 -16.82 10.15
N ARG A 93 -10.40 -16.62 9.23
CA ARG A 93 -10.93 -17.70 8.39
C ARG A 93 -10.00 -18.09 7.24
N PHE A 94 -9.37 -17.12 6.60
CA PHE A 94 -8.68 -17.36 5.32
C PHE A 94 -7.15 -17.31 5.39
N PHE A 95 -6.57 -16.73 6.43
CA PHE A 95 -5.12 -16.46 6.48
C PHE A 95 -4.37 -17.24 7.58
N ASN A 96 -5.07 -18.08 8.36
CA ASN A 96 -4.50 -18.91 9.44
C ASN A 96 -3.44 -18.16 10.28
N PRO A 97 -3.82 -17.03 10.92
CA PRO A 97 -2.86 -16.21 11.64
C PRO A 97 -2.32 -16.98 12.87
N SER A 98 -1.06 -16.72 13.23
CA SER A 98 -0.43 -17.37 14.39
C SER A 98 -1.12 -17.03 15.71
N GLU A 99 -1.73 -15.85 15.78
CA GLU A 99 -2.55 -15.38 16.89
C GLU A 99 -3.90 -14.88 16.34
N PRO A 100 -5.03 -15.10 17.04
CA PRO A 100 -6.33 -14.63 16.58
C PRO A 100 -6.37 -13.10 16.40
N VAL A 101 -6.72 -12.63 15.21
CA VAL A 101 -6.96 -11.22 14.93
C VAL A 101 -8.24 -10.79 15.61
N ARG A 102 -8.20 -9.72 16.41
CA ARG A 102 -9.36 -9.15 17.11
C ARG A 102 -9.75 -7.82 16.49
N ALA A 103 -11.01 -7.40 16.65
CA ALA A 103 -11.49 -6.12 16.16
C ALA A 103 -10.65 -4.93 16.66
N GLN A 104 -10.13 -5.01 17.89
CA GLN A 104 -9.27 -3.97 18.47
C GLN A 104 -7.89 -3.87 17.80
N ASN A 105 -7.52 -4.84 16.95
CA ASN A 105 -6.28 -4.81 16.16
C ASN A 105 -6.49 -4.14 14.78
N ILE A 106 -7.72 -3.77 14.41
CA ILE A 106 -8.07 -3.31 13.07
C ILE A 106 -8.55 -1.86 13.12
N LEU A 107 -8.13 -1.09 12.13
CA LEU A 107 -8.64 0.24 11.83
C LEU A 107 -9.05 0.29 10.35
N ALA A 108 -10.23 0.81 10.07
CA ALA A 108 -10.72 1.04 8.71
C ALA A 108 -10.23 2.40 8.18
N ALA A 109 -9.78 2.43 6.92
CA ALA A 109 -9.35 3.64 6.24
C ALA A 109 -9.69 3.58 4.74
N ASN A 110 -9.46 4.69 4.03
CA ASN A 110 -9.81 4.89 2.63
C ASN A 110 -8.83 4.19 1.67
N GLY A 111 -8.69 2.88 1.81
CA GLY A 111 -7.81 2.05 1.00
C GLY A 111 -6.36 2.01 1.47
N VAL A 112 -5.60 1.08 0.89
CA VAL A 112 -4.23 0.76 1.32
C VAL A 112 -3.25 1.93 1.14
N THR A 113 -3.44 2.77 0.12
CA THR A 113 -2.60 3.96 -0.10
C THR A 113 -2.68 4.95 1.05
N SER A 114 -3.89 5.22 1.58
CA SER A 114 -4.05 6.07 2.77
C SER A 114 -3.49 5.42 4.03
N LEU A 115 -3.57 4.09 4.15
CA LEU A 115 -2.96 3.36 5.27
C LEU A 115 -1.43 3.45 5.23
N MET A 116 -0.80 3.30 4.06
CA MET A 116 0.65 3.45 3.92
C MET A 116 1.11 4.84 4.34
N ASP A 117 0.42 5.89 3.87
CA ASP A 117 0.70 7.29 4.25
C ASP A 117 0.52 7.51 5.76
N MET A 118 -0.56 6.99 6.35
CA MET A 118 -0.82 7.07 7.78
C MET A 118 0.27 6.36 8.59
N MET A 119 0.67 5.14 8.20
CA MET A 119 1.74 4.40 8.87
C MET A 119 3.07 5.14 8.79
N ALA A 120 3.43 5.66 7.61
CA ALA A 120 4.64 6.45 7.43
C ALA A 120 4.65 7.67 8.36
N TRP A 121 3.52 8.40 8.41
CA TRP A 121 3.38 9.59 9.25
C TRP A 121 3.37 9.28 10.76
N THR A 122 2.76 8.16 11.18
CA THR A 122 2.64 7.80 12.59
C THR A 122 3.93 7.18 13.16
N LEU A 123 4.68 6.44 12.35
CA LEU A 123 5.81 5.65 12.83
C LEU A 123 7.17 6.37 12.73
N CYS A 124 7.31 7.31 11.79
CA CYS A 124 8.59 7.88 11.39
C CYS A 124 8.58 9.41 11.39
N ASP A 125 9.73 10.00 11.65
CA ASP A 125 9.98 11.42 11.46
C ASP A 125 10.47 11.72 10.03
N PRO A 126 10.28 12.94 9.51
CA PRO A 126 10.84 13.33 8.22
C PRO A 126 12.36 13.10 8.15
N GLY A 127 12.80 12.42 7.09
CA GLY A 127 14.21 12.05 6.88
C GLY A 127 14.59 10.66 7.37
N ASP A 128 13.73 9.97 8.14
CA ASP A 128 13.93 8.58 8.53
C ASP A 128 13.96 7.64 7.31
N GLY A 129 14.67 6.52 7.45
CA GLY A 129 14.83 5.51 6.40
C GLY A 129 13.80 4.37 6.50
N VAL A 130 13.16 4.01 5.38
CA VAL A 130 12.32 2.82 5.25
C VAL A 130 12.94 1.83 4.26
N LEU A 131 13.23 0.62 4.74
CA LEU A 131 13.77 -0.48 3.94
C LEU A 131 12.62 -1.27 3.30
N TYR A 132 12.73 -1.63 2.03
CA TYR A 132 11.73 -2.44 1.35
C TYR A 132 12.34 -3.40 0.33
N PRO A 133 11.76 -4.58 0.09
CA PRO A 133 12.32 -5.54 -0.86
C PRO A 133 12.02 -5.10 -2.30
N THR A 134 12.91 -5.39 -3.26
CA THR A 134 12.64 -5.18 -4.69
C THR A 134 12.74 -6.48 -5.50
N PRO A 135 11.87 -6.69 -6.51
CA PRO A 135 10.84 -5.76 -7.04
C PRO A 135 9.61 -5.61 -6.13
N ASN A 136 8.90 -4.48 -6.22
CA ASN A 136 7.74 -4.17 -5.38
C ASN A 136 6.63 -3.39 -6.12
N PHE A 137 5.62 -2.96 -5.34
CA PHE A 137 4.61 -2.02 -5.78
C PHE A 137 5.21 -0.65 -6.13
N TYR A 138 5.04 -0.24 -7.39
CA TYR A 138 5.73 0.94 -7.94
C TYR A 138 5.42 2.28 -7.24
N MET A 139 4.27 2.43 -6.57
CA MET A 139 3.92 3.67 -5.84
C MET A 139 4.38 3.66 -4.38
N LEU A 140 4.98 2.57 -3.88
CA LEU A 140 5.45 2.52 -2.49
C LEU A 140 6.37 3.70 -2.18
N ASP A 141 7.32 3.95 -3.07
CA ASP A 141 8.27 5.05 -2.95
C ASP A 141 7.57 6.40 -2.79
N TYR A 142 6.63 6.69 -3.69
CA TYR A 142 5.81 7.91 -3.65
C TYR A 142 4.97 8.01 -2.36
N ASN A 143 4.37 6.89 -1.91
CA ASN A 143 3.53 6.87 -0.72
C ASN A 143 4.32 7.13 0.56
N MET A 144 5.59 6.73 0.63
CA MET A 144 6.44 6.97 1.79
C MET A 144 7.11 8.36 1.76
N THR A 145 7.41 8.89 0.59
CA THR A 145 8.20 10.12 0.43
C THR A 145 7.34 11.39 0.36
N ALA A 146 6.24 11.37 -0.40
CA ALA A 146 5.57 12.60 -0.84
C ALA A 146 4.99 13.45 0.29
N ARG A 147 4.47 12.82 1.35
CA ARG A 147 3.89 13.51 2.51
C ARG A 147 4.71 13.35 3.78
N ALA A 148 5.19 12.14 4.08
CA ALA A 148 5.95 11.87 5.29
C ALA A 148 7.43 12.27 5.17
N GLY A 149 7.95 12.50 3.96
CA GLY A 149 9.34 12.94 3.77
C GLY A 149 10.38 11.87 4.13
N LEU A 150 10.00 10.59 4.06
CA LEU A 150 10.90 9.48 4.36
C LEU A 150 11.91 9.26 3.24
N LYS A 151 13.01 8.59 3.57
CA LYS A 151 13.99 8.06 2.62
C LYS A 151 13.71 6.59 2.39
N THR A 152 13.44 6.24 1.15
CA THR A 152 13.14 4.87 0.71
C THR A 152 14.44 4.18 0.31
N ILE A 153 14.71 3.01 0.90
CA ILE A 153 15.96 2.27 0.71
C ILE A 153 15.62 0.87 0.16
N PRO A 154 15.86 0.62 -1.14
CA PRO A 154 15.56 -0.67 -1.75
C PRO A 154 16.54 -1.75 -1.30
N VAL A 155 16.02 -2.92 -0.96
CA VAL A 155 16.77 -4.13 -0.68
C VAL A 155 16.50 -5.12 -1.80
N SER A 156 17.47 -5.32 -2.69
CA SER A 156 17.31 -6.25 -3.81
C SER A 156 17.17 -7.69 -3.32
N THR A 157 16.07 -8.33 -3.69
CA THR A 157 15.90 -9.79 -3.53
C THR A 157 16.27 -10.56 -4.81
N THR A 158 16.72 -9.84 -5.85
CA THR A 158 17.21 -10.45 -7.09
C THR A 158 18.36 -11.41 -6.81
N GLY A 159 18.24 -12.65 -7.27
CA GLY A 159 19.23 -13.70 -7.05
C GLY A 159 19.02 -14.53 -5.78
N LEU A 160 18.04 -14.18 -4.94
CA LEU A 160 17.59 -15.08 -3.87
C LEU A 160 16.81 -16.24 -4.50
N THR A 161 17.15 -17.46 -4.10
CA THR A 161 16.44 -18.68 -4.51
C THR A 161 14.99 -18.66 -4.02
N ASP A 162 14.77 -18.13 -2.81
CA ASP A 162 13.46 -17.89 -2.23
C ASP A 162 13.48 -16.52 -1.54
N PRO A 163 12.72 -15.52 -2.03
CA PRO A 163 12.66 -14.19 -1.43
C PRO A 163 11.83 -14.14 -0.14
N PHE A 164 11.17 -15.24 0.25
CA PHE A 164 10.39 -15.37 1.48
C PHE A 164 11.13 -16.17 2.57
N GLU A 165 12.32 -16.68 2.26
CA GLU A 165 13.18 -17.33 3.24
C GLU A 165 13.77 -16.27 4.20
N HIS A 166 13.39 -16.38 5.47
CA HIS A 166 13.64 -15.35 6.47
C HIS A 166 15.13 -15.03 6.70
N GLU A 167 16.02 -16.01 6.78
CA GLU A 167 17.44 -15.78 7.12
C GLU A 167 18.15 -14.99 6.03
N ARG A 168 17.97 -15.37 4.76
CA ARG A 168 18.56 -14.66 3.62
C ARG A 168 17.99 -13.25 3.48
N LEU A 169 16.69 -13.09 3.70
CA LEU A 169 16.06 -11.77 3.67
C LEU A 169 16.64 -10.86 4.76
N ILE A 170 16.72 -11.36 6.00
CA ILE A 170 17.32 -10.63 7.13
C ILE A 170 18.76 -10.22 6.80
N LYS A 171 19.58 -11.14 6.26
CA LYS A 171 20.96 -10.86 5.86
C LYS A 171 21.05 -9.76 4.81
N ALA A 172 20.15 -9.74 3.83
CA ALA A 172 20.10 -8.69 2.81
C ALA A 172 19.77 -7.31 3.43
N TYR A 173 18.81 -7.25 4.35
CA TYR A 173 18.45 -6.01 5.05
C TYR A 173 19.60 -5.49 5.92
N ILE A 174 20.24 -6.39 6.69
CA ILE A 174 21.38 -6.05 7.54
C ILE A 174 22.56 -5.52 6.70
N ALA A 175 22.87 -6.14 5.56
CA ALA A 175 23.93 -5.69 4.66
C ALA A 175 23.69 -4.26 4.15
N VAL A 176 22.43 -3.93 3.79
CA VAL A 176 22.06 -2.58 3.36
C VAL A 176 22.23 -1.58 4.50
N CYS A 177 21.81 -1.91 5.73
CA CYS A 177 22.01 -1.06 6.91
C CYS A 177 23.49 -0.74 7.19
N PHE A 178 24.39 -1.72 7.04
CA PHE A 178 25.83 -1.51 7.29
C PHE A 178 26.52 -0.73 6.18
N SER A 179 26.10 -0.90 4.93
CA SER A 179 26.63 -0.13 3.79
C SER A 179 26.12 1.31 3.74
N SER A 180 24.91 1.56 4.26
CA SER A 180 24.28 2.87 4.35
C SER A 180 24.58 3.49 5.70
N VAL A 181 25.82 3.94 5.90
CA VAL A 181 26.22 4.65 7.13
C VAL A 181 25.25 5.83 7.33
N THR A 182 24.60 5.85 8.51
CA THR A 182 23.54 6.76 9.00
C THR A 182 22.09 6.21 8.96
N LEU A 183 21.86 4.98 9.44
CA LEU A 183 20.53 4.57 9.91
C LEU A 183 20.50 4.52 11.43
N GLN A 184 19.88 5.50 12.08
CA GLN A 184 19.55 5.37 13.50
C GLN A 184 18.29 4.49 13.60
N ILE A 185 18.48 3.24 14.02
CA ILE A 185 17.39 2.29 14.27
C ILE A 185 16.67 2.76 15.56
N HIS A 186 15.66 3.61 15.43
CA HIS A 186 15.00 4.22 16.59
C HIS A 186 13.93 3.35 17.25
N LYS A 187 13.47 2.25 16.63
CA LYS A 187 12.32 1.47 17.13
C LYS A 187 12.37 -0.03 16.80
N VAL A 188 13.54 -0.65 16.90
CA VAL A 188 13.60 -2.12 16.97
C VAL A 188 13.90 -2.46 18.42
N ASP A 189 12.97 -3.16 19.07
CA ASP A 189 13.14 -3.68 20.42
C ASP A 189 14.51 -4.39 20.51
N ALA A 190 15.36 -3.98 21.45
CA ALA A 190 16.71 -4.54 21.62
C ALA A 190 16.76 -6.09 21.65
N PRO A 191 15.75 -6.81 22.20
CA PRO A 191 15.70 -8.27 22.14
C PRO A 191 15.56 -8.87 20.74
N LEU A 192 15.02 -8.11 19.76
CA LEU A 192 14.88 -8.58 18.39
C LEU A 192 16.23 -8.57 17.65
N VAL A 193 17.07 -7.57 17.92
CA VAL A 193 18.41 -7.45 17.32
C VAL A 193 19.33 -8.58 17.80
N GLU A 194 19.23 -9.00 19.06
CA GLU A 194 19.99 -10.14 19.58
C GLU A 194 19.53 -11.49 18.99
N ARG A 195 18.24 -11.63 18.65
CA ARG A 195 17.72 -12.83 17.97
C ARG A 195 18.06 -12.91 16.48
N LEU A 196 18.43 -11.79 15.87
CA LEU A 196 18.82 -11.69 14.45
C LEU A 196 20.33 -11.83 14.25
N ARG A 197 21.12 -11.96 15.33
CA ARG A 197 22.51 -12.42 15.28
C ARG A 197 22.54 -13.94 15.21
N VAL A 198 22.28 -14.51 14.03
CA VAL A 198 22.62 -15.89 13.69
C VAL A 198 23.55 -15.90 12.49
#